data_AF-A0A0G2DX21-F1
#
_entry.id   AF-A0A0G2DX21-F1
#
_cell.length_a   1.000
_cell.length_b   1.000
_cell.length_c   1.000
_cell.angle_alpha   90.00
_cell.angle_beta   90.00
_cell.angle_gamma   90.00
#
_symmetry.space_group_name_H-M   'P 1'
#
loop_
_entity.id
_entity.type
_entity.pdbx_description
1 polymer ?
#
loop_
_entity_poly.entity_id
_entity_poly.type
_entity_poly.pdbx_seq_one_letter_code
_entity_poly.pdbx_strand_id
1 'polypeptide(L)'
;MASNGHFVKLKSTISVLGDDPPRTHRINANSFQQSALLTVNGWQYAGFYQSKDVDGNSSTCYPTLARRCLRSSLGEDDGPWEHLVFDDYEQTTDDGHNTISIGIGTGDGTIHVSYDHHCDPLRYRFSIQGLASRPLDHAWHKSLFTATADTLPGLPHSGVMDEVSYPRFVAVNADMLLTYRIGQAGSGSDILHAYSSTTHRYTFLGTFLAGTDNSPYINGIDHDARRNLLHVSWTYRAFVAFDDPTRAAHKAQAGPNGPENNYDLCYAWSADGGGVWRGGEEAGAGETVVLADLGREESMWVAVIRSSAAVDAVETKLQPAPQIE
;
A
#
# COMPACT_ATOMS: atom_id res chain seq x y z
N MET A 1 41.15 -27.55 -5.05
CA MET A 1 39.78 -28.12 -5.01
C MET A 1 38.97 -27.41 -6.07
N ALA A 2 38.56 -28.10 -7.12
CA ALA A 2 37.69 -27.53 -8.14
C ALA A 2 36.30 -27.31 -7.52
N SER A 3 35.77 -26.09 -7.60
CA SER A 3 34.37 -25.84 -7.27
C SER A 3 33.52 -26.53 -8.32
N ASN A 4 32.79 -27.57 -7.93
CA ASN A 4 31.75 -28.16 -8.77
C ASN A 4 30.63 -27.12 -8.89
N GLY A 5 30.74 -26.27 -9.92
CA GLY A 5 29.74 -25.28 -10.29
C GLY A 5 28.48 -25.98 -10.76
N HIS A 6 27.61 -26.37 -9.82
CA HIS A 6 26.24 -26.74 -10.11
C HIS A 6 25.47 -25.47 -10.50
N PHE A 7 25.54 -25.10 -11.77
CA PHE A 7 24.59 -24.15 -12.34
C PHE A 7 23.22 -24.82 -12.40
N VAL A 8 22.38 -24.59 -11.39
CA VAL A 8 20.97 -24.97 -11.46
C VAL A 8 20.33 -24.07 -12.51
N LYS A 9 20.00 -24.65 -13.67
CA LYS A 9 19.26 -23.93 -14.72
C LYS A 9 17.84 -23.70 -14.22
N LEU A 10 17.58 -22.49 -13.71
CA LEU A 10 16.24 -22.07 -13.31
C LEU A 10 15.34 -22.06 -14.54
N LYS A 11 14.25 -22.83 -14.49
CA LYS A 11 13.20 -22.81 -15.52
C LYS A 11 12.12 -21.85 -15.06
N SER A 12 11.76 -20.87 -15.90
CA SER A 12 10.58 -20.04 -15.64
C SER A 12 9.32 -20.91 -15.76
N THR A 13 8.40 -20.72 -14.83
CA THR A 13 7.09 -21.39 -14.81
C THR A 13 6.00 -20.32 -14.90
N ILE A 14 4.97 -20.59 -15.69
CA ILE A 14 3.78 -19.75 -15.76
C ILE A 14 2.68 -20.47 -15.00
N SER A 15 2.06 -19.77 -14.05
CA SER A 15 0.86 -20.22 -13.34
C SER A 15 -0.26 -19.23 -13.65
N VAL A 16 -1.33 -19.71 -14.26
CA VAL A 16 -2.49 -18.88 -14.62
C VAL A 16 -3.37 -18.69 -13.38
N LEU A 17 -3.54 -17.45 -12.94
CA LEU A 17 -4.33 -17.10 -11.76
C LEU A 17 -5.82 -17.05 -12.05
N GLY A 18 -6.23 -16.51 -13.21
CA GLY A 18 -7.62 -16.31 -13.57
C GLY A 18 -7.74 -15.65 -14.94
N ASP A 19 -8.96 -15.30 -15.30
CA ASP A 19 -9.24 -14.50 -16.48
C ASP A 19 -8.80 -13.04 -16.31
N ASP A 20 -8.65 -12.33 -17.43
CA ASP A 20 -8.52 -10.87 -17.46
C ASP A 20 -9.87 -10.29 -17.90
N PRO A 21 -10.62 -9.60 -17.01
CA PRO A 21 -11.96 -9.15 -17.32
C PRO A 21 -12.02 -8.21 -18.55
N PRO A 22 -13.02 -8.35 -19.43
CA PRO A 22 -13.12 -7.57 -20.68
C PRO A 22 -13.54 -6.13 -20.40
N ARG A 23 -12.55 -5.28 -20.10
CA ARG A 23 -12.75 -3.89 -19.64
C ARG A 23 -11.98 -2.88 -20.48
N THR A 24 -12.43 -1.62 -20.41
CA THR A 24 -11.72 -0.50 -21.03
C THR A 24 -10.49 -0.13 -20.21
N HIS A 25 -10.62 -0.11 -18.88
CA HIS A 25 -9.53 0.25 -17.98
C HIS A 25 -9.00 -0.98 -17.26
N ARG A 26 -7.66 -1.14 -17.28
CA ARG A 26 -6.98 -2.23 -16.57
C ARG A 26 -7.21 -2.08 -15.06
N ILE A 27 -7.79 -3.10 -14.43
CA ILE A 27 -8.05 -3.12 -12.99
C ILE A 27 -7.09 -4.03 -12.20
N ASN A 28 -6.56 -5.06 -12.84
CA ASN A 28 -5.60 -6.01 -12.25
C ASN A 28 -4.17 -5.71 -12.69
N ALA A 29 -3.19 -6.10 -11.88
CA ALA A 29 -1.75 -6.02 -12.20
C ALA A 29 -1.29 -4.59 -12.54
N ASN A 30 -1.88 -3.61 -11.85
CA ASN A 30 -1.43 -2.23 -11.91
C ASN A 30 -0.16 -2.06 -11.05
N SER A 31 0.79 -1.24 -11.51
CA SER A 31 2.08 -1.06 -10.82
C SER A 31 1.96 -0.47 -9.41
N PHE A 32 0.87 0.25 -9.14
CA PHE A 32 0.56 0.86 -7.85
C PHE A 32 -0.29 -0.05 -6.93
N GLN A 33 -0.68 -1.25 -7.37
CA GLN A 33 -1.44 -2.21 -6.57
C GLN A 33 -0.53 -2.89 -5.55
N GLN A 34 -0.67 -2.57 -4.26
CA GLN A 34 0.25 -3.01 -3.21
C GLN A 34 -0.50 -3.53 -1.97
N SER A 35 -0.43 -4.80 -1.60
CA SER A 35 0.09 -5.94 -2.39
C SER A 35 -1.04 -6.59 -3.20
N ALA A 36 -0.79 -6.94 -4.46
CA ALA A 36 -1.64 -7.84 -5.23
C ALA A 36 -1.33 -9.32 -4.96
N LEU A 37 -0.07 -9.62 -4.60
CA LEU A 37 0.48 -10.95 -4.42
C LEU A 37 1.48 -10.91 -3.26
N LEU A 38 1.34 -11.79 -2.28
CA LEU A 38 2.28 -11.89 -1.16
C LEU A 38 2.43 -13.34 -0.70
N THR A 39 3.48 -13.63 0.07
CA THR A 39 3.77 -14.98 0.57
C THR A 39 3.97 -14.97 2.07
N VAL A 40 3.28 -15.86 2.77
CA VAL A 40 3.37 -16.06 4.22
C VAL A 40 3.39 -17.56 4.51
N ASN A 41 4.34 -18.01 5.32
CA ASN A 41 4.40 -19.40 5.82
C ASN A 41 4.36 -20.49 4.73
N GLY A 42 5.01 -20.28 3.59
CA GLY A 42 5.03 -21.23 2.47
C GLY A 42 3.75 -21.24 1.63
N TRP A 43 2.83 -20.31 1.88
CA TRP A 43 1.63 -20.10 1.07
C TRP A 43 1.69 -18.75 0.37
N GLN A 44 1.27 -18.75 -0.89
CA GLN A 44 1.15 -17.53 -1.68
C GLN A 44 -0.32 -17.15 -1.79
N TYR A 45 -0.61 -15.86 -1.64
CA TYR A 45 -1.95 -15.28 -1.69
C TYR A 45 -2.00 -14.21 -2.77
N ALA A 46 -3.08 -14.16 -3.53
CA ALA A 46 -3.30 -13.19 -4.60
C ALA A 46 -4.69 -12.55 -4.49
N GLY A 47 -4.77 -11.22 -4.56
CA GLY A 47 -6.01 -10.46 -4.70
C GLY A 47 -6.16 -9.94 -6.13
N PHE A 48 -7.30 -10.22 -6.77
CA PHE A 48 -7.58 -9.78 -8.14
C PHE A 48 -9.09 -9.72 -8.39
N TYR A 49 -9.49 -9.17 -9.52
CA TYR A 49 -10.86 -9.20 -10.02
C TYR A 49 -11.02 -10.27 -11.10
N GLN A 50 -12.05 -11.10 -10.97
CA GLN A 50 -12.46 -12.04 -12.03
C GLN A 50 -13.78 -11.58 -12.65
N SER A 51 -14.07 -12.00 -13.89
CA SER A 51 -15.35 -11.69 -14.53
C SER A 51 -16.53 -12.30 -13.75
N LYS A 52 -17.64 -11.56 -13.65
CA LYS A 52 -18.90 -12.07 -13.10
C LYS A 52 -19.49 -13.17 -13.99
N ASP A 53 -19.49 -12.95 -15.30
CA ASP A 53 -20.08 -13.85 -16.29
C ASP A 53 -18.98 -14.51 -17.14
N VAL A 54 -19.05 -15.83 -17.28
CA VAL A 54 -18.08 -16.63 -18.07
C VAL A 54 -18.12 -16.30 -19.55
N ASP A 55 -19.25 -15.77 -20.04
CA ASP A 55 -19.47 -15.43 -21.45
C ASP A 55 -18.81 -14.10 -21.87
N GLY A 56 -18.26 -13.32 -20.91
CA GLY A 56 -17.50 -12.09 -21.20
C GLY A 56 -18.32 -10.92 -21.74
N ASN A 57 -19.65 -10.98 -21.66
CA ASN A 57 -20.55 -9.92 -22.14
C ASN A 57 -20.73 -8.76 -21.13
N SER A 58 -20.22 -8.91 -19.91
CA SER A 58 -20.31 -7.93 -18.84
C SER A 58 -18.92 -7.47 -18.41
N SER A 59 -18.76 -6.17 -18.18
CA SER A 59 -17.58 -5.60 -17.54
C SER A 59 -17.62 -5.69 -16.01
N THR A 60 -18.72 -6.20 -15.44
CA THR A 60 -18.85 -6.41 -14.00
C THR A 60 -17.86 -7.49 -13.54
N CYS A 61 -17.17 -7.20 -12.44
CA CYS A 61 -16.21 -8.11 -11.84
C CYS A 61 -16.54 -8.38 -10.37
N TYR A 62 -16.04 -9.52 -9.88
CA TYR A 62 -16.04 -9.85 -8.45
C TYR A 62 -14.63 -9.75 -7.87
N PRO A 63 -14.43 -9.07 -6.71
CA PRO A 63 -13.18 -9.16 -5.98
C PRO A 63 -12.95 -10.62 -5.55
N THR A 64 -11.75 -11.11 -5.78
CA THR A 64 -11.39 -12.53 -5.60
C THR A 64 -10.06 -12.62 -4.88
N LEU A 65 -10.01 -13.53 -3.91
CA LEU A 65 -8.80 -13.90 -3.21
C LEU A 65 -8.46 -15.35 -3.57
N ALA A 66 -7.23 -15.58 -4.00
CA ALA A 66 -6.72 -16.92 -4.25
C ALA A 66 -5.54 -17.23 -3.34
N ARG A 67 -5.34 -18.52 -3.06
CA ARG A 67 -4.14 -19.02 -2.37
C ARG A 67 -3.59 -20.28 -3.01
N ARG A 68 -2.30 -20.56 -2.83
CA ARG A 68 -1.68 -21.84 -3.17
C ARG A 68 -0.54 -22.18 -2.23
N CYS A 69 -0.35 -23.46 -1.98
CA CYS A 69 0.86 -23.94 -1.30
C CYS A 69 2.04 -23.84 -2.26
N LEU A 70 3.14 -23.22 -1.82
CA LEU A 70 4.38 -23.21 -2.60
C LEU A 70 5.12 -24.53 -2.37
N ARG A 71 5.90 -24.91 -3.38
CA ARG A 71 6.80 -26.06 -3.28
C ARG A 71 7.81 -25.91 -2.14
N SER A 72 8.22 -27.04 -1.59
CA SER A 72 9.23 -27.09 -0.52
C SER A 72 10.66 -27.18 -1.05
N SER A 73 10.82 -27.70 -2.28
CA SER A 73 12.12 -28.00 -2.87
C SER A 73 12.23 -27.56 -4.34
N LEU A 74 13.45 -27.35 -4.81
CA LEU A 74 13.72 -27.07 -6.22
C LEU A 74 13.36 -28.27 -7.09
N GLY A 75 12.62 -28.04 -8.18
CA GLY A 75 12.22 -29.09 -9.14
C GLY A 75 10.80 -29.63 -8.92
N GLU A 76 10.17 -29.29 -7.81
CA GLU A 76 8.73 -29.52 -7.58
C GLU A 76 7.89 -28.42 -8.23
N ASP A 77 6.61 -28.73 -8.48
CA ASP A 77 5.61 -27.76 -8.89
C ASP A 77 4.93 -27.17 -7.64
N ASP A 78 4.53 -25.91 -7.72
CA ASP A 78 3.65 -25.31 -6.72
C ASP A 78 2.27 -26.01 -6.75
N GLY A 79 1.53 -25.94 -5.65
CA GLY A 79 0.13 -26.38 -5.62
C GLY A 79 -0.76 -25.55 -6.57
N PRO A 80 -1.94 -26.08 -6.92
CA PRO A 80 -2.93 -25.33 -7.70
C PRO A 80 -3.44 -24.13 -6.92
N TRP A 81 -3.97 -23.13 -7.63
CA TRP A 81 -4.69 -22.03 -7.02
C TRP A 81 -6.06 -22.50 -6.49
N GLU A 82 -6.35 -22.13 -5.24
CA GLU A 82 -7.67 -22.22 -4.62
C GLU A 82 -8.29 -20.82 -4.63
N HIS A 83 -9.49 -20.66 -5.18
CA HIS A 83 -10.17 -19.37 -5.31
C HIS A 83 -11.28 -19.20 -4.29
N LEU A 84 -11.43 -17.96 -3.82
CA LEU A 84 -12.51 -17.47 -2.97
C LEU A 84 -13.03 -16.18 -3.58
N VAL A 85 -14.28 -16.18 -4.01
CA VAL A 85 -14.93 -15.07 -4.71
C VAL A 85 -15.85 -14.33 -3.74
N PHE A 86 -15.72 -13.01 -3.65
CA PHE A 86 -16.68 -12.15 -2.95
C PHE A 86 -17.84 -11.79 -3.90
N ASP A 87 -18.61 -12.80 -4.27
CA ASP A 87 -19.76 -12.72 -5.19
C ASP A 87 -20.96 -11.90 -4.64
N ASP A 88 -20.86 -11.45 -3.40
CA ASP A 88 -21.79 -10.55 -2.71
C ASP A 88 -21.41 -9.06 -2.90
N TYR A 89 -20.37 -8.77 -3.69
CA TYR A 89 -19.95 -7.42 -4.05
C TYR A 89 -19.63 -7.28 -5.53
N GLU A 90 -20.47 -6.57 -6.28
CA GLU A 90 -20.20 -6.23 -7.68
C GLU A 90 -19.35 -4.96 -7.78
N GLN A 91 -18.24 -5.04 -8.50
CA GLN A 91 -17.37 -3.89 -8.76
C GLN A 91 -18.14 -2.76 -9.47
N THR A 92 -17.96 -1.53 -9.00
CA THR A 92 -18.92 -0.44 -9.26
C THR A 92 -18.72 0.33 -10.56
N THR A 93 -17.47 0.61 -10.95
CA THR A 93 -17.15 1.53 -12.07
C THR A 93 -16.02 1.01 -12.94
N ASP A 94 -16.10 1.12 -14.27
CA ASP A 94 -14.95 0.78 -15.13
C ASP A 94 -13.79 1.80 -14.97
N ASP A 95 -13.02 1.69 -13.88
CA ASP A 95 -11.94 2.59 -13.48
C ASP A 95 -10.71 1.78 -13.04
N GLY A 96 -9.54 2.11 -13.58
CA GLY A 96 -8.29 1.40 -13.29
C GLY A 96 -7.71 1.71 -11.90
N HIS A 97 -8.19 2.76 -11.22
CA HIS A 97 -7.77 3.08 -9.86
C HIS A 97 -8.35 2.12 -8.82
N ASN A 98 -9.47 1.49 -9.13
CA ASN A 98 -10.31 0.67 -8.26
C ASN A 98 -9.71 -0.72 -7.96
N THR A 99 -8.40 -0.77 -7.79
CA THR A 99 -7.59 -1.96 -7.48
C THR A 99 -8.02 -2.64 -6.18
N ILE A 100 -7.50 -3.86 -5.98
CA ILE A 100 -7.63 -4.65 -4.75
C ILE A 100 -6.26 -4.79 -4.09
N SER A 101 -6.19 -4.56 -2.79
CA SER A 101 -4.98 -4.74 -2.00
C SER A 101 -5.21 -5.75 -0.88
N ILE A 102 -4.21 -6.60 -0.66
CA ILE A 102 -4.21 -7.62 0.40
C ILE A 102 -3.09 -7.38 1.39
N GLY A 103 -3.39 -7.62 2.67
CA GLY A 103 -2.45 -7.59 3.78
C GLY A 103 -2.68 -8.80 4.68
N ILE A 104 -1.62 -9.29 5.32
CA ILE A 104 -1.71 -10.39 6.28
C ILE A 104 -1.01 -9.97 7.57
N GLY A 105 -1.76 -9.94 8.68
CA GLY A 105 -1.19 -9.82 10.01
C GLY A 105 -0.44 -11.11 10.34
N THR A 106 0.89 -11.10 10.27
CA THR A 106 1.71 -12.31 10.46
C THR A 106 1.64 -12.85 11.89
N GLY A 107 1.32 -11.99 12.86
CA GLY A 107 1.17 -12.36 14.28
C GLY A 107 -0.06 -13.21 14.59
N ASP A 108 -1.20 -12.93 13.94
CA ASP A 108 -2.46 -13.64 14.20
C ASP A 108 -2.99 -14.42 12.99
N GLY A 109 -2.39 -14.26 11.81
CA GLY A 109 -2.79 -14.90 10.56
C GLY A 109 -4.09 -14.36 9.98
N THR A 110 -4.56 -13.18 10.39
CA THR A 110 -5.74 -12.54 9.80
C THR A 110 -5.38 -12.01 8.41
N ILE A 111 -6.25 -12.23 7.43
CA ILE A 111 -6.13 -11.70 6.07
C ILE A 111 -7.03 -10.47 5.95
N HIS A 112 -6.49 -9.37 5.45
CA HIS A 112 -7.12 -8.07 5.30
C HIS A 112 -7.20 -7.73 3.82
N VAL A 113 -8.35 -7.21 3.37
CA VAL A 113 -8.61 -6.92 1.96
C VAL A 113 -9.34 -5.59 1.84
N SER A 114 -8.86 -4.72 0.96
CA SER A 114 -9.51 -3.43 0.63
C SER A 114 -9.53 -3.24 -0.88
N TYR A 115 -10.64 -2.73 -1.43
CA TYR A 115 -10.84 -2.72 -2.88
C TYR A 115 -11.86 -1.68 -3.37
N ASP A 116 -11.80 -1.39 -4.67
CA ASP A 116 -12.80 -0.64 -5.44
C ASP A 116 -12.87 0.87 -5.11
N HIS A 117 -11.72 1.50 -4.89
CA HIS A 117 -11.63 2.90 -4.43
C HIS A 117 -11.07 3.87 -5.47
N HIS A 118 -11.81 4.95 -5.73
CA HIS A 118 -11.31 6.18 -6.33
C HIS A 118 -12.07 7.39 -5.78
N CYS A 119 -11.63 7.88 -4.61
CA CYS A 119 -12.32 8.87 -3.79
C CYS A 119 -13.74 8.37 -3.43
N ASP A 120 -13.79 7.18 -2.83
CA ASP A 120 -15.02 6.52 -2.42
C ASP A 120 -14.94 6.10 -0.94
N PRO A 121 -16.09 5.80 -0.29
CA PRO A 121 -16.08 5.26 1.06
C PRO A 121 -15.25 3.98 1.17
N LEU A 122 -14.65 3.78 2.34
CA LEU A 122 -13.88 2.58 2.66
C LEU A 122 -14.72 1.32 2.37
N ARG A 123 -14.05 0.32 1.79
CA ARG A 123 -14.62 -0.98 1.48
C ARG A 123 -13.60 -2.01 1.88
N TYR A 124 -13.87 -2.62 3.01
CA TYR A 124 -12.89 -3.40 3.72
C TYR A 124 -13.49 -4.72 4.19
N ARG A 125 -12.68 -5.77 4.14
CA ARG A 125 -12.98 -7.09 4.69
C ARG A 125 -11.77 -7.61 5.45
N PHE A 126 -12.02 -8.42 6.47
CA PHE A 126 -10.99 -9.19 7.14
C PHE A 126 -11.47 -10.58 7.49
N SER A 127 -10.55 -11.53 7.59
CA SER A 127 -10.86 -12.92 7.91
C SER A 127 -10.99 -13.18 9.41
N ILE A 128 -11.37 -14.39 9.76
CA ILE A 128 -11.07 -14.96 11.08
C ILE A 128 -9.55 -15.01 11.30
N GLN A 129 -9.15 -15.03 12.57
CA GLN A 129 -7.77 -15.27 12.97
C GLN A 129 -7.33 -16.69 12.59
N GLY A 130 -6.03 -16.86 12.34
CA GLY A 130 -5.43 -18.16 12.03
C GLY A 130 -5.50 -18.56 10.56
N LEU A 131 -6.26 -17.85 9.72
CA LEU A 131 -6.51 -18.27 8.34
C LEU A 131 -5.23 -18.39 7.51
N ALA A 132 -4.28 -17.47 7.69
CA ALA A 132 -2.99 -17.50 7.00
C ALA A 132 -1.86 -18.20 7.77
N SER A 133 -2.00 -18.40 9.08
CA SER A 133 -0.98 -19.07 9.91
C SER A 133 -1.20 -20.58 10.01
N ARG A 134 -2.44 -21.06 9.86
CA ARG A 134 -2.80 -22.48 9.78
C ARG A 134 -3.75 -22.74 8.60
N PRO A 135 -3.31 -22.48 7.35
CA PRO A 135 -4.19 -22.50 6.18
C PRO A 135 -4.85 -23.86 5.92
N LEU A 136 -4.24 -24.96 6.38
CA LEU A 136 -4.78 -26.32 6.25
C LEU A 136 -5.90 -26.64 7.25
N ASP A 137 -6.04 -25.87 8.33
CA ASP A 137 -7.11 -26.07 9.33
C ASP A 137 -8.45 -25.49 8.86
N HIS A 138 -8.44 -24.76 7.74
CA HIS A 138 -9.57 -23.96 7.28
C HIS A 138 -9.90 -24.27 5.81
N ALA A 139 -11.17 -24.59 5.54
CA ALA A 139 -11.69 -24.66 4.19
C ALA A 139 -11.69 -23.26 3.56
N TRP A 140 -11.10 -23.10 2.36
CA TRP A 140 -11.00 -21.81 1.69
C TRP A 140 -12.37 -21.33 1.20
N HIS A 141 -13.02 -20.44 1.97
CA HIS A 141 -14.39 -20.01 1.67
C HIS A 141 -14.69 -18.59 2.18
N LYS A 142 -15.53 -17.84 1.46
CA LYS A 142 -15.84 -16.42 1.74
C LYS A 142 -16.47 -16.19 3.11
N SER A 143 -17.15 -17.19 3.67
CA SER A 143 -17.75 -17.13 5.01
C SER A 143 -16.74 -16.99 6.15
N LEU A 144 -15.44 -17.17 5.87
CA LEU A 144 -14.36 -16.89 6.80
C LEU A 144 -14.02 -15.41 6.89
N PHE A 145 -14.64 -14.56 6.07
CA PHE A 145 -14.46 -13.11 6.04
C PHE A 145 -15.74 -12.39 6.48
N THR A 146 -15.57 -11.16 6.94
CA THR A 146 -16.70 -10.24 7.14
C THR A 146 -17.38 -9.88 5.81
N ALA A 147 -18.59 -9.35 5.91
CA ALA A 147 -19.17 -8.54 4.84
C ALA A 147 -18.31 -7.29 4.59
N THR A 148 -18.49 -6.66 3.42
CA THR A 148 -17.88 -5.36 3.12
C THR A 148 -18.34 -4.32 4.14
N ALA A 149 -17.39 -3.62 4.75
CA ALA A 149 -17.65 -2.55 5.70
C ALA A 149 -16.84 -1.29 5.38
N ASP A 150 -17.35 -0.16 5.86
CA ASP A 150 -16.73 1.18 5.86
C ASP A 150 -16.04 1.51 7.20
N THR A 151 -15.67 0.45 7.93
CA THR A 151 -15.00 0.50 9.24
C THR A 151 -13.77 -0.40 9.22
N LEU A 152 -12.89 -0.21 10.21
CA LEU A 152 -11.76 -1.10 10.45
C LEU A 152 -11.99 -1.89 11.76
N PRO A 153 -11.40 -3.08 11.93
CA PRO A 153 -11.47 -3.84 13.17
C PRO A 153 -11.18 -2.97 14.40
N GLY A 154 -12.17 -2.78 15.27
CA GLY A 154 -12.02 -1.97 16.49
C GLY A 154 -11.96 -0.46 16.31
N LEU A 155 -12.09 0.08 15.09
CA LEU A 155 -12.09 1.52 14.81
C LEU A 155 -13.36 1.88 14.02
N PRO A 156 -14.29 2.65 14.62
CA PRO A 156 -15.53 3.03 13.96
C PRO A 156 -15.26 3.95 12.76
N HIS A 157 -16.28 4.07 11.92
CA HIS A 157 -16.27 4.96 10.77
C HIS A 157 -15.96 6.41 11.19
N SER A 158 -15.20 7.13 10.36
CA SER A 158 -14.87 8.54 10.52
C SER A 158 -14.65 9.18 9.14
N GLY A 159 -14.63 10.52 9.06
CA GLY A 159 -14.54 11.22 7.77
C GLY A 159 -13.29 10.91 6.93
N VAL A 160 -12.20 10.46 7.55
CA VAL A 160 -11.02 9.98 6.79
C VAL A 160 -11.27 8.66 6.05
N MET A 161 -12.43 8.04 6.21
CA MET A 161 -12.86 6.82 5.50
C MET A 161 -13.86 7.11 4.37
N ASP A 162 -14.20 8.38 4.10
CA ASP A 162 -15.21 8.75 3.10
C ASP A 162 -14.65 8.85 1.66
N GLU A 163 -13.36 9.18 1.52
CA GLU A 163 -12.73 9.48 0.23
C GLU A 163 -11.44 8.68 0.02
N VAL A 164 -11.52 7.37 0.18
CA VAL A 164 -10.37 6.46 0.08
C VAL A 164 -9.93 6.29 -1.38
N SER A 165 -8.62 6.20 -1.59
CA SER A 165 -7.96 5.71 -2.81
C SER A 165 -6.66 4.97 -2.46
N TYR A 166 -6.27 4.00 -3.29
CA TYR A 166 -4.97 3.28 -3.19
C TYR A 166 -4.65 2.68 -1.81
N PRO A 167 -5.49 1.78 -1.27
CA PRO A 167 -5.15 1.11 -0.02
C PRO A 167 -3.85 0.32 -0.13
N ARG A 168 -3.01 0.40 0.90
CA ARG A 168 -1.76 -0.38 1.00
C ARG A 168 -1.60 -0.96 2.40
N PHE A 169 -1.24 -2.23 2.43
CA PHE A 169 -0.93 -2.94 3.66
C PHE A 169 0.58 -3.19 3.74
N VAL A 170 1.18 -2.88 4.90
CA VAL A 170 2.60 -3.09 5.16
C VAL A 170 2.74 -3.96 6.39
N ALA A 171 3.31 -5.15 6.25
CA ALA A 171 3.62 -5.97 7.41
C ALA A 171 4.73 -5.29 8.23
N VAL A 172 4.52 -5.15 9.54
CA VAL A 172 5.49 -4.55 10.46
C VAL A 172 5.70 -5.50 11.62
N ASN A 173 6.73 -6.35 11.51
CA ASN A 173 6.94 -7.49 12.40
C ASN A 173 5.70 -8.41 12.45
N ALA A 174 5.06 -8.53 13.62
CA ALA A 174 3.83 -9.31 13.84
C ALA A 174 2.55 -8.51 13.52
N ASP A 175 2.67 -7.18 13.49
CA ASP A 175 1.60 -6.21 13.29
C ASP A 175 1.56 -5.77 11.82
N MET A 176 0.70 -4.79 11.51
CA MET A 176 0.54 -4.31 10.15
C MET A 176 0.13 -2.85 10.11
N LEU A 177 0.57 -2.10 9.10
CA LEU A 177 0.06 -0.78 8.80
C LEU A 177 -0.94 -0.84 7.64
N LEU A 178 -1.94 0.05 7.70
CA LEU A 178 -2.79 0.39 6.56
C LEU A 178 -2.60 1.88 6.27
N THR A 179 -2.13 2.18 5.06
CA THR A 179 -2.13 3.53 4.50
C THR A 179 -3.06 3.58 3.31
N TYR A 180 -3.72 4.71 3.12
CA TYR A 180 -4.44 5.01 1.91
C TYR A 180 -4.48 6.53 1.72
N ARG A 181 -4.70 6.92 0.47
CA ARG A 181 -4.87 8.32 0.10
C ARG A 181 -6.30 8.77 0.42
N ILE A 182 -6.41 9.96 0.98
CA ILE A 182 -7.66 10.72 1.13
C ILE A 182 -7.64 11.97 0.26
N GLY A 183 -8.82 12.51 -0.05
CA GLY A 183 -8.97 13.73 -0.83
C GLY A 183 -8.79 13.53 -2.34
N GLN A 184 -8.87 14.63 -3.06
CA GLN A 184 -8.98 14.62 -4.52
C GLN A 184 -7.63 14.82 -5.23
N ALA A 185 -7.60 14.65 -6.56
CA ALA A 185 -6.41 14.93 -7.36
C ALA A 185 -6.00 16.41 -7.19
N GLY A 186 -4.77 16.62 -6.70
CA GLY A 186 -4.25 17.97 -6.44
C GLY A 186 -4.35 18.47 -4.99
N SER A 187 -5.15 17.81 -4.15
CA SER A 187 -5.36 18.17 -2.74
C SER A 187 -5.43 16.95 -1.80
N GLY A 188 -4.86 15.82 -2.20
CA GLY A 188 -4.91 14.60 -1.39
C GLY A 188 -3.73 14.44 -0.45
N SER A 189 -3.94 13.63 0.59
CA SER A 189 -2.98 13.31 1.65
C SER A 189 -2.98 11.80 1.90
N ASP A 190 -1.91 11.25 2.49
CA ASP A 190 -1.89 9.85 2.90
C ASP A 190 -1.98 9.75 4.43
N ILE A 191 -2.90 8.91 4.89
CA ILE A 191 -3.11 8.64 6.30
C ILE A 191 -2.45 7.34 6.72
N LEU A 192 -2.31 7.11 8.03
CA LEU A 192 -1.73 5.89 8.57
C LEU A 192 -2.56 5.33 9.71
N HIS A 193 -2.87 4.04 9.62
CA HIS A 193 -3.44 3.24 10.70
C HIS A 193 -2.50 2.09 11.05
N ALA A 194 -2.48 1.69 12.32
CA ALA A 194 -1.75 0.52 12.80
C ALA A 194 -2.71 -0.56 13.31
N TYR A 195 -2.57 -1.77 12.81
CA TYR A 195 -3.24 -2.97 13.28
C TYR A 195 -2.36 -3.72 14.27
N SER A 196 -2.88 -3.97 15.46
CA SER A 196 -2.22 -4.82 16.44
C SER A 196 -2.75 -6.25 16.35
N SER A 197 -1.86 -7.19 16.06
CA SER A 197 -2.13 -8.63 16.05
C SER A 197 -2.48 -9.20 17.43
N THR A 198 -2.13 -8.48 18.51
CA THR A 198 -2.44 -8.87 19.89
C THR A 198 -3.84 -8.43 20.32
N THR A 199 -4.25 -7.22 19.93
CA THR A 199 -5.58 -6.68 20.32
C THR A 199 -6.63 -6.92 19.25
N HIS A 200 -6.21 -7.26 18.03
CA HIS A 200 -7.02 -7.43 16.82
C HIS A 200 -7.79 -6.16 16.43
N ARG A 201 -7.14 -5.01 16.62
CA ARG A 201 -7.74 -3.69 16.41
C ARG A 201 -6.80 -2.77 15.67
N TYR A 202 -7.39 -1.88 14.87
CA TYR A 202 -6.73 -0.74 14.29
C TYR A 202 -6.77 0.47 15.22
N THR A 203 -5.71 1.26 15.18
CA THR A 203 -5.64 2.62 15.71
C THR A 203 -5.27 3.58 14.59
N PHE A 204 -5.92 4.74 14.54
CA PHE A 204 -5.49 5.83 13.67
C PHE A 204 -4.22 6.46 14.25
N LEU A 205 -3.15 6.53 13.45
CA LEU A 205 -1.91 7.19 13.86
C LEU A 205 -1.92 8.66 13.46
N GLY A 206 -2.37 8.98 12.24
CA GLY A 206 -2.42 10.36 11.76
C GLY A 206 -2.28 10.48 10.25
N THR A 207 -2.27 11.71 9.75
CA THR A 207 -1.88 12.04 8.38
C THR A 207 -0.36 12.18 8.32
N PHE A 208 0.34 11.29 7.65
CA PHE A 208 1.81 11.29 7.66
C PHE A 208 2.42 12.02 6.45
N LEU A 209 1.74 11.99 5.30
CA LEU A 209 2.06 12.82 4.15
C LEU A 209 0.88 13.75 3.89
N ALA A 210 1.10 15.06 3.94
CA ALA A 210 0.02 16.03 3.81
C ALA A 210 0.25 16.99 2.63
N GLY A 211 -0.80 17.19 1.84
CA GLY A 211 -0.81 18.12 0.71
C GLY A 211 -1.30 19.51 1.11
N THR A 212 -0.62 20.56 0.65
CA THR A 212 -1.08 21.96 0.75
C THR A 212 -0.69 22.70 -0.51
N ASP A 213 -1.67 23.05 -1.35
CA ASP A 213 -1.44 23.58 -2.71
C ASP A 213 -0.52 22.69 -3.57
N ASN A 214 -0.46 21.40 -3.20
CA ASN A 214 0.23 20.32 -3.87
C ASN A 214 -0.34 18.98 -3.38
N SER A 215 0.11 17.88 -3.98
CA SER A 215 -0.22 16.53 -3.54
C SER A 215 1.02 15.65 -3.44
N PRO A 216 1.32 15.02 -2.29
CA PRO A 216 2.25 13.92 -2.23
C PRO A 216 1.69 12.71 -2.99
N TYR A 217 2.54 11.99 -3.70
CA TYR A 217 2.24 10.70 -4.33
C TYR A 217 3.30 9.69 -3.90
N ILE A 218 2.91 8.80 -3.00
CA ILE A 218 3.76 7.76 -2.44
C ILE A 218 4.11 6.70 -3.50
N ASN A 219 5.41 6.46 -3.68
CA ASN A 219 5.92 5.38 -4.52
C ASN A 219 5.73 4.04 -3.81
N GLY A 220 6.12 3.98 -2.54
CA GLY A 220 6.01 2.80 -1.68
C GLY A 220 6.31 3.14 -0.22
N ILE A 221 5.80 2.29 0.66
CA ILE A 221 6.18 2.21 2.08
C ILE A 221 6.55 0.75 2.38
N ASP A 222 7.74 0.54 2.92
CA ASP A 222 8.30 -0.79 3.14
C ASP A 222 8.90 -0.90 4.55
N HIS A 223 8.86 -2.10 5.12
CA HIS A 223 9.48 -2.41 6.41
C HIS A 223 10.76 -3.24 6.21
N ASP A 224 11.91 -2.67 6.58
CA ASP A 224 13.12 -3.45 6.79
C ASP A 224 13.04 -4.11 8.17
N ALA A 225 12.54 -5.35 8.19
CA ALA A 225 12.44 -6.14 9.43
C ALA A 225 13.80 -6.43 10.09
N ARG A 226 14.93 -6.35 9.37
CA ARG A 226 16.26 -6.59 9.95
C ARG A 226 16.74 -5.41 10.78
N ARG A 227 16.46 -4.19 10.31
CA ARG A 227 16.78 -2.94 10.99
C ARG A 227 15.64 -2.41 11.85
N ASN A 228 14.45 -3.00 11.70
CA ASN A 228 13.20 -2.51 12.26
C ASN A 228 12.92 -1.06 11.85
N LEU A 229 13.07 -0.75 10.56
CA LEU A 229 12.84 0.57 9.99
C LEU A 229 11.74 0.52 8.95
N LEU A 230 10.82 1.47 9.01
CA LEU A 230 9.93 1.81 7.92
C LEU A 230 10.61 2.83 7.03
N HIS A 231 10.41 2.67 5.73
CA HIS A 231 10.93 3.54 4.70
C HIS A 231 9.78 3.99 3.82
N VAL A 232 9.72 5.28 3.50
CA VAL A 232 8.77 5.82 2.53
C VAL A 232 9.49 6.72 1.55
N SER A 233 9.08 6.63 0.28
CA SER A 233 9.47 7.62 -0.73
C SER A 233 8.26 8.11 -1.51
N TRP A 234 8.32 9.36 -1.95
CA TRP A 234 7.22 10.00 -2.68
C TRP A 234 7.73 11.11 -3.59
N THR A 235 6.87 11.53 -4.50
CA THR A 235 7.04 12.76 -5.29
C THR A 235 5.91 13.72 -4.94
N TYR A 236 6.09 15.00 -5.24
CA TYR A 236 4.99 15.96 -5.14
C TYR A 236 4.43 16.26 -6.52
N ARG A 237 3.16 16.63 -6.59
CA ARG A 237 2.53 17.22 -7.77
C ARG A 237 2.02 18.60 -7.45
N ALA A 238 2.38 19.58 -8.28
CA ALA A 238 1.87 20.95 -8.11
C ALA A 238 0.37 20.96 -8.40
N PHE A 239 -0.39 21.69 -7.58
CA PHE A 239 -1.80 21.90 -7.85
C PHE A 239 -2.00 23.04 -8.85
N VAL A 240 -2.76 22.76 -9.89
CA VAL A 240 -3.30 23.75 -10.83
C VAL A 240 -4.79 23.85 -10.59
N ALA A 241 -5.22 25.01 -10.10
CA ALA A 241 -6.62 25.31 -9.86
C ALA A 241 -7.45 25.21 -11.15
N PHE A 242 -8.69 24.75 -11.03
CA PHE A 242 -9.66 24.66 -12.12
C PHE A 242 -11.01 25.24 -11.70
N ASP A 243 -11.75 25.78 -12.67
CA ASP A 243 -12.89 26.69 -12.45
C ASP A 243 -14.11 26.04 -11.76
N ASP A 244 -14.18 24.71 -11.68
CA ASP A 244 -15.28 23.98 -11.02
C ASP A 244 -14.75 22.77 -10.21
N PRO A 245 -14.49 22.95 -8.90
CA PRO A 245 -14.02 21.89 -8.01
C PRO A 245 -15.08 20.82 -7.70
N THR A 246 -16.36 21.05 -8.06
CA THR A 246 -17.46 20.11 -7.75
C THR A 246 -17.68 19.05 -8.81
N ARG A 247 -17.06 19.22 -9.98
CA ARG A 247 -17.16 18.27 -11.08
C ARG A 247 -16.29 17.05 -10.79
N ALA A 248 -16.73 15.85 -11.18
CA ALA A 248 -15.92 14.63 -11.23
C ALA A 248 -14.66 14.76 -12.15
N ALA A 249 -14.35 15.97 -12.63
CA ALA A 249 -13.13 16.32 -13.33
C ALA A 249 -11.86 15.99 -12.53
N HIS A 250 -11.91 16.02 -11.18
CA HIS A 250 -10.80 15.55 -10.36
C HIS A 250 -10.57 14.03 -10.42
N LYS A 251 -11.60 13.25 -10.80
CA LYS A 251 -11.50 11.80 -11.08
C LYS A 251 -11.13 11.52 -12.55
N ALA A 252 -11.01 12.54 -13.40
CA ALA A 252 -10.63 12.33 -14.78
C ALA A 252 -9.16 11.90 -14.88
N GLN A 253 -8.88 10.90 -15.71
CA GLN A 253 -7.53 10.44 -16.01
C GLN A 253 -6.64 11.53 -16.62
N ALA A 254 -7.24 12.54 -17.26
CA ALA A 254 -6.58 13.69 -17.85
C ALA A 254 -7.21 15.00 -17.33
N GLY A 255 -6.37 15.92 -16.87
CA GLY A 255 -6.76 17.22 -16.36
C GLY A 255 -5.52 18.10 -16.14
N PRO A 256 -5.68 19.35 -15.67
CA PRO A 256 -4.55 20.26 -15.48
C PRO A 256 -3.56 19.83 -14.38
N ASN A 257 -3.90 18.77 -13.63
CA ASN A 257 -3.11 18.15 -12.56
C ASN A 257 -2.50 16.81 -13.02
N GLY A 258 -1.94 16.78 -14.23
CA GLY A 258 -1.29 15.60 -14.79
C GLY A 258 0.11 15.32 -14.22
N PRO A 259 0.72 14.18 -14.57
CA PRO A 259 2.04 13.77 -14.09
C PRO A 259 3.17 14.72 -14.52
N GLU A 260 2.97 15.54 -15.55
CA GLU A 260 3.90 16.59 -15.98
C GLU A 260 4.18 17.65 -14.90
N ASN A 261 3.30 17.77 -13.91
CA ASN A 261 3.46 18.67 -12.77
C ASN A 261 4.15 18.00 -11.57
N ASN A 262 4.66 16.77 -11.73
CA ASN A 262 5.41 16.10 -10.68
C ASN A 262 6.79 16.75 -10.50
N TYR A 263 7.24 16.88 -9.26
CA TYR A 263 8.55 17.41 -8.90
C TYR A 263 9.05 16.79 -7.59
N ASP A 264 10.36 16.93 -7.37
CA ASP A 264 11.13 16.37 -6.25
C ASP A 264 11.04 14.83 -6.12
N LEU A 265 12.00 14.25 -5.42
CA LEU A 265 11.93 12.88 -4.91
C LEU A 265 12.30 12.93 -3.43
N CYS A 266 11.34 12.62 -2.58
CA CYS A 266 11.46 12.74 -1.14
C CYS A 266 11.56 11.35 -0.50
N TYR A 267 12.17 11.32 0.68
CA TYR A 267 12.42 10.12 1.46
C TYR A 267 12.31 10.42 2.95
N ALA A 268 11.74 9.48 3.69
CA ALA A 268 11.72 9.50 5.14
C ALA A 268 11.75 8.07 5.69
N TRP A 269 12.13 7.95 6.96
CA TRP A 269 12.11 6.67 7.67
C TRP A 269 11.54 6.81 9.08
N SER A 270 11.05 5.71 9.65
CA SER A 270 10.53 5.64 11.02
C SER A 270 11.03 4.36 11.72
N ALA A 271 11.42 4.48 12.99
CA ALA A 271 11.88 3.36 13.81
C ALA A 271 10.85 2.89 14.85
N ASP A 272 9.70 3.57 14.95
CA ASP A 272 8.69 3.38 15.99
C ASP A 272 7.34 2.93 15.42
N GLY A 273 7.36 2.27 14.25
CA GLY A 273 6.14 1.76 13.62
C GLY A 273 5.31 2.83 12.92
N GLY A 274 5.91 3.98 12.57
CA GLY A 274 5.27 5.05 11.79
C GLY A 274 4.74 6.20 12.62
N GLY A 275 5.03 6.24 13.92
CA GLY A 275 4.64 7.34 14.82
C GLY A 275 5.43 8.61 14.57
N VAL A 276 6.75 8.51 14.44
CA VAL A 276 7.63 9.64 14.15
C VAL A 276 8.49 9.35 12.92
N TRP A 277 8.43 10.26 11.94
CA TRP A 277 9.17 10.16 10.68
C TRP A 277 10.35 11.12 10.65
N ARG A 278 11.47 10.67 10.09
CA ARG A 278 12.74 11.40 10.04
C ARG A 278 13.30 11.46 8.62
N GLY A 279 13.96 12.56 8.33
CA GLY A 279 14.83 12.75 7.17
C GLY A 279 16.31 12.77 7.58
N GLY A 280 17.20 12.81 6.59
CA GLY A 280 18.65 12.71 6.80
C GLY A 280 19.14 11.27 6.79
N GLU A 281 20.41 11.05 7.18
CA GLU A 281 21.01 9.72 7.22
C GLU A 281 20.30 8.80 8.23
N GLU A 282 20.22 7.50 7.92
CA GLU A 282 19.63 6.51 8.82
C GLU A 282 20.40 6.43 10.14
N ALA A 283 19.68 6.10 11.23
CA ALA A 283 20.17 6.09 12.61
C ALA A 283 21.63 5.60 12.76
N GLY A 284 22.52 6.52 13.15
CA GLY A 284 23.91 6.24 13.52
C GLY A 284 24.98 6.75 12.55
N ALA A 285 24.62 7.33 11.41
CA ALA A 285 25.59 7.82 10.42
C ALA A 285 25.72 9.36 10.36
N GLY A 286 24.69 10.13 10.76
CA GLY A 286 24.70 11.60 10.68
C GLY A 286 23.57 12.28 11.44
N GLU A 287 23.36 13.57 11.17
CA GLU A 287 22.28 14.38 11.75
C GLU A 287 20.91 13.95 11.19
N THR A 288 19.90 13.86 12.07
CA THR A 288 18.54 13.45 11.71
C THR A 288 17.57 14.58 12.02
N VAL A 289 16.66 14.87 11.09
CA VAL A 289 15.61 15.87 11.28
C VAL A 289 14.26 15.18 11.42
N VAL A 290 13.48 15.55 12.45
CA VAL A 290 12.09 15.09 12.57
C VAL A 290 11.24 15.81 11.53
N LEU A 291 10.63 15.03 10.63
CA LEU A 291 9.75 15.53 9.58
C LEU A 291 8.27 15.46 9.97
N ALA A 292 7.90 14.52 10.84
CA ALA A 292 6.56 14.37 11.38
C ALA A 292 6.58 13.65 12.74
N ASP A 293 5.67 14.04 13.63
CA ASP A 293 5.35 13.36 14.89
C ASP A 293 3.82 13.26 14.96
N LEU A 294 3.30 12.09 14.60
CA LEU A 294 1.85 11.88 14.49
C LEU A 294 1.16 11.91 15.87
N GLY A 295 1.90 11.59 16.94
CA GLY A 295 1.41 11.73 18.31
C GLY A 295 1.18 13.20 18.72
N ARG A 296 1.73 14.13 17.94
CA ARG A 296 1.56 15.59 18.08
C ARG A 296 0.75 16.21 16.94
N GLU A 297 0.13 15.38 16.10
CA GLU A 297 -0.61 15.80 14.90
C GLU A 297 0.26 16.57 13.88
N GLU A 298 1.56 16.30 13.86
CA GLU A 298 2.53 16.93 12.95
C GLU A 298 2.77 16.02 11.73
N SER A 299 2.45 16.51 10.53
CA SER A 299 2.60 15.80 9.25
C SER A 299 3.86 16.21 8.48
N MET A 300 4.31 15.37 7.53
CA MET A 300 5.36 15.76 6.59
C MET A 300 4.77 16.66 5.50
N TRP A 301 5.19 17.93 5.48
CA TRP A 301 4.80 18.94 4.50
C TRP A 301 5.96 19.31 3.57
N VAL A 302 5.67 19.75 2.34
CA VAL A 302 6.69 20.29 1.41
C VAL A 302 7.58 21.34 2.08
N ALA A 303 6.97 22.25 2.84
CA ALA A 303 7.69 23.35 3.50
C ALA A 303 8.67 22.85 4.56
N VAL A 304 8.29 21.83 5.34
CA VAL A 304 9.14 21.21 6.37
C VAL A 304 10.36 20.57 5.71
N ILE A 305 10.17 19.82 4.62
CA ILE A 305 11.26 19.11 3.91
C ILE A 305 12.20 20.08 3.19
N ARG A 306 11.67 21.13 2.56
CA ARG A 306 12.50 22.14 1.89
C ARG A 306 13.26 22.99 2.90
N SER A 307 12.66 23.27 4.06
CA SER A 307 13.36 23.98 5.14
C SER A 307 14.47 23.13 5.76
N SER A 308 14.27 21.82 5.94
CA SER A 308 15.30 20.92 6.46
C SER A 308 16.47 20.75 5.47
N ALA A 309 16.17 20.62 4.18
CA ALA A 309 17.21 20.54 3.14
C ALA A 309 18.01 21.85 2.98
N ALA A 310 17.42 23.00 3.31
CA ALA A 310 18.09 24.29 3.25
C ALA A 310 19.09 24.50 4.39
N VAL A 311 18.87 23.89 5.57
CA VAL A 311 19.81 23.95 6.70
C VAL A 311 21.12 23.23 6.34
N ASP A 312 21.04 22.04 5.77
CA ASP A 312 22.22 21.26 5.33
C ASP A 312 23.07 21.99 4.25
N ALA A 313 22.41 22.76 3.37
CA ALA A 313 23.05 23.51 2.30
C ALA A 313 23.76 24.79 2.78
N VAL A 314 23.38 25.32 3.95
CA VAL A 314 24.03 26.49 4.57
C VAL A 314 25.25 26.06 5.39
N GLU A 315 25.17 24.92 6.11
CA GLU A 315 26.30 24.41 6.88
C GLU A 315 27.47 23.92 6.00
N THR A 316 27.18 23.32 4.85
CA THR A 316 28.22 22.94 3.86
C THR A 316 28.93 24.14 3.22
N LYS A 317 28.40 25.37 3.35
CA LYS A 317 29.05 26.61 2.88
C LYS A 317 29.87 27.34 3.95
N LEU A 318 29.89 26.84 5.19
CA LEU A 318 30.61 27.45 6.32
C LEU A 318 31.76 26.55 6.82
N GLN A 319 32.57 25.99 5.92
CA GLN A 319 33.93 25.61 6.28
C GLN A 319 34.89 26.76 5.94
N PRO A 320 35.54 27.40 6.94
CA PRO A 320 36.58 28.39 6.64
C PRO A 320 37.75 27.68 5.96
N ALA A 321 38.25 28.29 4.89
CA ALA A 321 39.46 27.82 4.19
C ALA A 321 40.62 27.66 5.19
N PRO A 322 41.45 26.60 5.08
CA PRO A 322 42.59 26.45 5.95
C PRO A 322 43.54 27.64 5.75
N GLN A 323 43.87 28.32 6.85
CA GLN A 323 44.93 29.32 6.83
C GLN A 323 46.25 28.60 6.60
N ILE A 324 46.91 28.98 5.50
CA ILE A 324 48.25 28.55 5.14
C ILE A 324 49.20 29.47 5.91
N GLU A 325 50.01 28.90 6.81
CA GLU A 325 51.30 29.47 7.23
C GLU A 325 52.42 28.94 6.33
#